data_AF-A0A2E5ETT3-F1
#
_entry.id   AF-A0A2E5ETT3-F1
#
_cell.length_a   1.000
_cell.length_b   1.000
_cell.length_c   1.000
_cell.angle_alpha   90.00
_cell.angle_beta   90.00
_cell.angle_gamma   90.00
#
_symmetry.space_group_name_H-M   'P 1'
#
loop_
_entity.id
_entity.type
_entity.pdbx_description
1 polymer ?
#
loop_
_entity_poly.entity_id
_entity_poly.type
_entity_poly.pdbx_seq_one_letter_code
_entity_poly.pdbx_strand_id
1 'polypeptide(L)'
;MSRGDTGWTLNREGRPFYIKGVGGSDRLELLKECGGNSIRTWAIDQGTDVLLDSAQNLGLTVTLGHWLGHERHGFSYNNLDQITQQMERVRRDVEKYRDHPALLMWALGNEMEGYEQGDNPAIWNHIESLARMVKQLDPHHPTMTVIGEMAGRRIEAIHKLCPSVDIIGINAYGGATSLAKRYRELGGTKPFVATEFGPFGPWEVRADKFNMKTESSSTARAAAYSNSYRAIRAEKELALGSFAFLWGHKMEFTKTWFGMFLPTGERLEPVDVMRRLWSGKSPTNECPRIRRLSLNQSLPLKANRTVRARLQVSDPDGDQLSVRWELAAEADEVLGGDFQAKPTDFSDAIRDGNRSSALIRVPAVGGRYRLYVFVSDGRGGGATANIPIFVDGPKGPAMPSKVEMPFLVYGDELTDPPFAATGWMGATDSIAMDEHCTDNPKTGEKCLRVEYRKMMDWAGAVWQNPPHDWGELPGGYDLSEARELSFWVRGSVGGEKVKFGFGIIRDDMRYYDSSRFEQEYTLANTWQQIRIDLTSYDLSRIKSGFMWFVGGQGMPVTFFLDEIRYQ
;
A
#
# COMPACT_ATOMS: atom_id res chain seq x y z
N MET A 1 -20.44 17.71 -19.93
CA MET A 1 -21.57 16.82 -19.56
C MET A 1 -22.89 17.43 -20.00
N SER A 2 -23.96 16.65 -20.14
CA SER A 2 -25.31 17.14 -20.45
C SER A 2 -26.36 16.43 -19.60
N ARG A 3 -27.50 17.09 -19.34
CA ARG A 3 -28.68 16.48 -18.71
C ARG A 3 -29.83 16.48 -19.71
N GLY A 4 -30.34 15.30 -20.05
CA GLY A 4 -31.55 15.12 -20.88
C GLY A 4 -32.67 14.45 -20.11
N ASP A 5 -33.73 14.07 -20.81
CA ASP A 5 -34.95 13.47 -20.22
C ASP A 5 -34.68 12.12 -19.51
N THR A 6 -33.66 11.40 -19.95
CA THR A 6 -33.24 10.10 -19.39
C THR A 6 -32.17 10.22 -18.30
N GLY A 7 -31.66 11.44 -18.05
CA GLY A 7 -30.67 11.74 -17.02
C GLY A 7 -29.38 12.38 -17.52
N TRP A 8 -28.32 12.23 -16.73
CA TRP A 8 -26.99 12.78 -17.02
C TRP A 8 -26.22 11.91 -18.01
N THR A 9 -25.45 12.57 -18.87
CA THR A 9 -24.56 11.92 -19.83
C THR A 9 -23.21 12.62 -19.85
N LEU A 10 -22.14 11.84 -19.74
CA LEU A 10 -20.78 12.28 -20.03
C LEU A 10 -20.58 12.23 -21.55
N ASN A 11 -20.05 13.29 -22.13
CA ASN A 11 -19.80 13.35 -23.57
C ASN A 11 -18.31 13.50 -23.80
N ARG A 12 -17.78 12.74 -24.75
CA ARG A 12 -16.42 12.91 -25.29
C ARG A 12 -16.55 13.21 -26.77
N GLU A 13 -15.98 14.33 -27.21
CA GLU A 13 -16.07 14.80 -28.61
C GLU A 13 -17.51 14.84 -29.14
N GLY A 14 -18.44 15.31 -28.31
CA GLY A 14 -19.86 15.42 -28.65
C GLY A 14 -20.64 14.11 -28.68
N ARG A 15 -20.01 12.96 -28.34
CA ARG A 15 -20.67 11.65 -28.31
C ARG A 15 -20.87 11.15 -26.88
N PRO A 16 -22.00 10.48 -26.57
CA PRO A 16 -22.20 9.85 -25.28
C PRO A 16 -21.08 8.86 -24.94
N PHE A 17 -20.52 9.00 -23.76
CA PHE A 17 -19.40 8.22 -23.26
C PHE A 17 -19.77 7.61 -21.91
N TYR A 18 -19.88 6.29 -21.86
CA TYR A 18 -20.04 5.56 -20.61
C TYR A 18 -18.72 4.91 -20.22
N ILE A 19 -18.30 5.11 -18.97
CA ILE A 19 -17.01 4.63 -18.48
C ILE A 19 -17.08 3.11 -18.24
N LYS A 20 -16.29 2.37 -19.03
CA LYS A 20 -15.98 0.94 -18.88
C LYS A 20 -14.52 0.85 -18.45
N GLY A 21 -14.26 1.28 -17.22
CA GLY A 21 -12.91 1.57 -16.78
C GLY A 21 -12.34 0.56 -15.80
N VAL A 22 -11.07 0.77 -15.49
CA VAL A 22 -10.35 0.11 -14.41
C VAL A 22 -9.54 1.08 -13.56
N GLY A 23 -9.41 0.81 -12.27
CA GLY A 23 -8.42 1.47 -11.42
C GLY A 23 -7.06 0.81 -11.62
N GLY A 24 -6.03 1.61 -11.93
CA GLY A 24 -4.69 1.12 -12.30
C GLY A 24 -4.39 1.24 -13.80
N SER A 25 -3.13 1.02 -14.17
CA SER A 25 -2.58 1.26 -15.52
C SER A 25 -1.84 0.07 -16.12
N ASP A 26 -1.90 -1.10 -15.50
CA ASP A 26 -1.23 -2.30 -16.01
C ASP A 26 -1.88 -2.76 -17.33
N ARG A 27 -1.10 -3.36 -18.25
CA ARG A 27 -1.62 -4.13 -19.41
C ARG A 27 -2.72 -3.39 -20.21
N LEU A 28 -2.46 -2.15 -20.65
CA LEU A 28 -3.47 -1.32 -21.32
C LEU A 28 -3.97 -1.90 -22.65
N GLU A 29 -3.12 -2.63 -23.38
CA GLU A 29 -3.53 -3.33 -24.60
C GLU A 29 -4.61 -4.38 -24.29
N LEU A 30 -4.41 -5.18 -23.24
CA LEU A 30 -5.40 -6.16 -22.81
C LEU A 30 -6.70 -5.49 -22.35
N LEU A 31 -6.62 -4.35 -21.66
CA LEU A 31 -7.81 -3.58 -21.29
C LEU A 31 -8.62 -3.19 -22.53
N LYS A 32 -7.94 -2.69 -23.57
CA LYS A 32 -8.56 -2.34 -24.85
C LYS A 32 -9.20 -3.56 -25.52
N GLU A 33 -8.49 -4.68 -25.56
CA GLU A 33 -8.99 -5.95 -26.11
C GLU A 33 -10.23 -6.47 -25.38
N CYS A 34 -10.29 -6.28 -24.06
CA CYS A 34 -11.46 -6.62 -23.24
C CYS A 34 -12.66 -5.69 -23.50
N GLY A 35 -12.49 -4.61 -24.27
CA GLY A 35 -13.52 -3.61 -24.54
C GLY A 35 -13.63 -2.53 -23.45
N GLY A 36 -12.65 -2.46 -22.55
CA GLY A 36 -12.49 -1.33 -21.65
C GLY A 36 -12.10 -0.06 -22.43
N ASN A 37 -12.44 1.11 -21.88
CA ASN A 37 -12.24 2.39 -22.57
C ASN A 37 -11.59 3.48 -21.71
N SER A 38 -11.34 3.23 -20.43
CA SER A 38 -10.77 4.23 -19.52
C SER A 38 -9.94 3.60 -18.42
N ILE A 39 -8.97 4.35 -17.90
CA ILE A 39 -8.29 4.07 -16.63
C ILE A 39 -8.49 5.23 -15.65
N ARG A 40 -8.30 4.95 -14.35
CA ARG A 40 -8.24 5.94 -13.28
C ARG A 40 -6.90 5.81 -12.55
N THR A 41 -6.26 6.95 -12.29
CA THR A 41 -5.08 7.06 -11.42
C THR A 41 -5.44 7.77 -10.10
N TRP A 42 -4.59 7.61 -9.09
CA TRP A 42 -4.75 8.28 -7.78
C TRP A 42 -3.88 9.53 -7.64
N ALA A 43 -2.77 9.59 -8.39
CA ALA A 43 -1.81 10.67 -8.36
C ALA A 43 -1.33 11.01 -9.78
N ILE A 44 -0.69 12.17 -9.88
CA ILE A 44 0.13 12.61 -11.01
C ILE A 44 1.57 12.55 -10.55
N ASP A 45 2.40 11.86 -11.32
CA ASP A 45 3.80 11.56 -11.02
C ASP A 45 4.65 11.60 -12.29
N GLN A 46 5.93 11.24 -12.17
CA GLN A 46 6.89 11.26 -13.27
C GLN A 46 6.51 10.34 -14.44
N GLY A 47 5.69 9.31 -14.21
CA GLY A 47 5.22 8.39 -15.25
C GLY A 47 3.97 8.87 -16.00
N THR A 48 3.35 9.97 -15.57
CA THR A 48 2.05 10.41 -16.09
C THR A 48 2.08 10.82 -17.56
N ASP A 49 3.16 11.46 -18.02
CA ASP A 49 3.33 11.83 -19.44
C ASP A 49 3.26 10.58 -20.33
N VAL A 50 4.08 9.57 -20.02
CA VAL A 50 4.15 8.31 -20.77
C VAL A 50 2.83 7.54 -20.72
N LEU A 51 2.15 7.56 -19.56
CA LEU A 51 0.86 6.91 -19.38
C LEU A 51 -0.22 7.52 -20.27
N LEU A 52 -0.28 8.85 -20.32
CA LEU A 52 -1.26 9.58 -21.13
C LEU A 52 -1.04 9.33 -22.62
N ASP A 53 0.21 9.37 -23.10
CA ASP A 53 0.56 9.04 -24.48
C ASP A 53 0.17 7.59 -24.83
N SER A 54 0.47 6.65 -23.94
CA SER A 54 0.13 5.23 -24.12
C SER A 54 -1.38 5.02 -24.18
N ALA A 55 -2.13 5.67 -23.29
CA ALA A 55 -3.59 5.63 -23.30
C ALA A 55 -4.16 6.24 -24.59
N GLN A 56 -3.62 7.38 -25.04
CA GLN A 56 -4.03 8.01 -26.31
C GLN A 56 -3.81 7.08 -27.50
N ASN A 57 -2.62 6.46 -27.61
CA ASN A 57 -2.28 5.56 -28.70
C ASN A 57 -3.22 4.35 -28.79
N LEU A 58 -3.74 3.89 -27.65
CA LEU A 58 -4.72 2.80 -27.56
C LEU A 58 -6.18 3.29 -27.67
N GLY A 59 -6.40 4.60 -27.78
CA GLY A 59 -7.72 5.22 -27.78
C GLY A 59 -8.48 5.00 -26.46
N LEU A 60 -7.74 4.92 -25.35
CA LEU A 60 -8.26 4.89 -23.98
C LEU A 60 -8.33 6.32 -23.44
N THR A 61 -9.12 6.50 -22.39
CA THR A 61 -9.17 7.75 -21.62
C THR A 61 -8.57 7.60 -20.23
N VAL A 62 -8.19 8.71 -19.61
CA VAL A 62 -7.60 8.74 -18.27
C VAL A 62 -8.37 9.72 -17.39
N THR A 63 -8.91 9.23 -16.29
CA THR A 63 -9.29 10.08 -15.16
C THR A 63 -8.05 10.29 -14.30
N LEU A 64 -7.45 11.49 -14.37
CA LEU A 64 -6.24 11.82 -13.61
C LEU A 64 -6.59 12.18 -12.18
N GLY A 65 -6.06 11.42 -11.23
CA GLY A 65 -6.19 11.68 -9.80
C GLY A 65 -5.12 12.64 -9.29
N HIS A 66 -5.53 13.60 -8.47
CA HIS A 66 -4.64 14.37 -7.63
C HIS A 66 -4.67 13.79 -6.22
N TRP A 67 -3.55 13.28 -5.73
CA TRP A 67 -3.44 12.85 -4.34
C TRP A 67 -3.43 14.09 -3.43
N LEU A 68 -4.49 14.23 -2.64
CA LEU A 68 -4.64 15.30 -1.66
C LEU A 68 -4.18 14.81 -0.29
N GLY A 69 -3.71 15.72 0.55
CA GLY A 69 -3.24 15.39 1.89
C GLY A 69 -4.35 14.78 2.77
N HIS A 70 -3.97 13.80 3.59
CA HIS A 70 -4.84 13.17 4.57
C HIS A 70 -4.46 13.60 5.98
N GLU A 71 -5.44 13.89 6.83
CA GLU A 71 -5.19 14.26 8.24
C GLU A 71 -4.44 13.17 9.00
N ARG A 72 -4.75 11.89 8.71
CA ARG A 72 -4.04 10.73 9.25
C ARG A 72 -2.55 10.66 8.88
N HIS A 73 -2.12 11.36 7.84
CA HIS A 73 -0.71 11.44 7.40
C HIS A 73 -0.07 12.78 7.79
N GLY A 74 -0.68 13.52 8.72
CA GLY A 74 -0.14 14.79 9.23
C GLY A 74 -0.49 16.03 8.40
N PHE A 75 -1.34 15.90 7.37
CA PHE A 75 -1.81 17.07 6.62
C PHE A 75 -2.88 17.83 7.41
N SER A 76 -2.83 19.15 7.46
CA SER A 76 -3.85 19.96 8.13
C SER A 76 -4.58 20.87 7.16
N TYR A 77 -5.89 20.66 7.03
CA TYR A 77 -6.79 21.55 6.27
C TYR A 77 -7.06 22.90 6.95
N ASN A 78 -6.38 23.18 8.07
CA ASN A 78 -6.36 24.50 8.71
C ASN A 78 -4.98 25.18 8.57
N ASN A 79 -3.99 24.50 7.98
CA ASN A 79 -2.67 25.08 7.72
C ASN A 79 -2.63 25.70 6.32
N LEU A 80 -2.55 27.04 6.28
CA LEU A 80 -2.56 27.81 5.03
C LEU A 80 -1.39 27.49 4.10
N ASP A 81 -0.20 27.22 4.64
CA ASP A 81 0.97 26.91 3.82
C ASP A 81 0.81 25.57 3.11
N GLN A 82 0.35 24.55 3.84
CA GLN A 82 0.09 23.22 3.27
C GLN A 82 -1.01 23.25 2.21
N ILE A 83 -2.11 23.96 2.49
CA ILE A 83 -3.21 24.17 1.53
C ILE A 83 -2.74 24.91 0.28
N THR A 84 -1.92 25.96 0.44
CA THR A 84 -1.42 26.76 -0.68
C THR A 84 -0.49 25.95 -1.57
N GLN A 85 0.42 25.17 -0.97
CA GLN A 85 1.32 24.28 -1.72
C GLN A 85 0.55 23.20 -2.48
N GLN A 86 -0.49 22.62 -1.86
CA GLN A 86 -1.35 21.64 -2.52
C GLN A 86 -2.12 22.26 -3.69
N MET A 87 -2.70 23.45 -3.50
CA MET A 87 -3.41 24.16 -4.56
C MET A 87 -2.49 24.52 -5.72
N GLU A 88 -1.26 24.95 -5.45
CA GLU A 88 -0.27 25.27 -6.48
C GLU A 88 0.22 24.03 -7.24
N ARG A 89 0.31 22.87 -6.57
CA ARG A 89 0.57 21.59 -7.25
C ARG A 89 -0.54 21.26 -8.24
N VAL A 90 -1.80 21.27 -7.79
CA VAL A 90 -2.97 21.01 -8.65
C VAL A 90 -3.04 22.01 -9.81
N ARG A 91 -2.77 23.29 -9.57
CA ARG A 91 -2.76 24.33 -10.62
C ARG A 91 -1.78 23.98 -11.74
N ARG A 92 -0.54 23.64 -11.40
CA ARG A 92 0.51 23.28 -12.36
C ARG A 92 0.18 22.02 -13.14
N ASP A 93 -0.36 21.01 -12.46
CA ASP A 93 -0.78 19.76 -13.09
C ASP A 93 -1.91 20.00 -14.11
N VAL A 94 -2.91 20.81 -13.75
CA VAL A 94 -4.01 21.18 -14.66
C VAL A 94 -3.50 21.95 -15.87
N GLU A 95 -2.65 22.95 -15.67
CA GLU A 95 -2.07 23.71 -16.79
C GLU A 95 -1.23 22.84 -17.73
N LYS A 96 -0.54 21.83 -17.19
CA LYS A 96 0.28 20.90 -17.98
C LYS A 96 -0.58 19.96 -18.83
N TYR A 97 -1.63 19.38 -18.25
CA TYR A 97 -2.33 18.23 -18.87
C TYR A 97 -3.73 18.52 -19.42
N ARG A 98 -4.32 19.69 -19.17
CA ARG A 98 -5.71 20.01 -19.61
C ARG A 98 -5.95 19.84 -21.11
N ASP A 99 -4.92 19.96 -21.94
CA ASP A 99 -5.03 19.87 -23.40
C ASP A 99 -4.68 18.46 -23.92
N HIS A 100 -4.37 17.50 -23.04
CA HIS A 100 -3.97 16.15 -23.44
C HIS A 100 -5.19 15.33 -23.94
N PRO A 101 -5.20 14.79 -25.17
CA PRO A 101 -6.37 14.11 -25.76
C PRO A 101 -6.91 12.88 -25.00
N ALA A 102 -6.04 12.20 -24.24
CA ALA A 102 -6.45 11.09 -23.39
C ALA A 102 -7.18 11.52 -22.10
N LEU A 103 -7.07 12.77 -21.66
CA LEU A 103 -7.71 13.23 -20.42
C LEU A 103 -9.24 13.12 -20.54
N LEU A 104 -9.89 12.56 -19.52
CA LEU A 104 -11.35 12.48 -19.43
C LEU A 104 -11.93 13.50 -18.46
N MET A 105 -11.34 13.54 -17.27
CA MET A 105 -11.80 14.32 -16.12
C MET A 105 -10.73 14.32 -15.03
N TRP A 106 -10.84 15.30 -14.12
CA TRP A 106 -9.96 15.47 -12.98
C TRP A 106 -10.59 14.87 -11.72
N ALA A 107 -9.89 13.96 -11.03
CA ALA A 107 -10.28 13.47 -9.71
C ALA A 107 -9.47 14.21 -8.63
N LEU A 108 -10.14 15.03 -7.85
CA LEU A 108 -9.57 15.84 -6.77
C LEU A 108 -9.64 15.04 -5.46
N GLY A 109 -8.56 14.32 -5.15
CA GLY A 109 -8.43 13.51 -3.95
C GLY A 109 -9.16 12.17 -3.99
N ASN A 110 -8.85 11.34 -3.00
CA ASN A 110 -9.43 10.02 -2.77
C ASN A 110 -9.55 9.77 -1.28
N GLU A 111 -10.76 9.71 -0.74
CA GLU A 111 -11.02 9.35 0.67
C GLU A 111 -10.29 10.23 1.69
N MET A 112 -10.08 11.50 1.35
CA MET A 112 -9.38 12.45 2.20
C MET A 112 -10.19 12.83 3.45
N GLU A 113 -11.51 12.63 3.40
CA GLU A 113 -12.46 12.93 4.48
C GLU A 113 -12.36 12.01 5.70
N GLY A 114 -11.50 10.99 5.63
CA GLY A 114 -11.32 10.00 6.68
C GLY A 114 -12.50 9.03 6.80
N TYR A 115 -12.46 8.17 7.82
CA TYR A 115 -13.40 7.05 7.98
C TYR A 115 -14.49 7.28 9.03
N GLU A 116 -14.51 8.46 9.65
CA GLU A 116 -15.55 8.86 10.61
C GLU A 116 -16.78 9.46 9.88
N GLN A 117 -17.38 10.54 10.41
CA GLN A 117 -18.58 11.15 9.81
C GLN A 117 -18.32 11.77 8.42
N GLY A 118 -17.06 12.06 8.09
CA GLY A 118 -16.65 12.62 6.80
C GLY A 118 -17.26 13.99 6.51
N ASP A 119 -17.57 14.77 7.54
CA ASP A 119 -18.30 16.03 7.44
C ASP A 119 -17.46 17.27 7.81
N ASN A 120 -16.13 17.10 7.91
CA ASN A 120 -15.20 18.19 8.18
C ASN A 120 -15.30 19.26 7.07
N PRO A 121 -15.84 20.46 7.37
CA PRO A 121 -16.07 21.47 6.34
C PRO A 121 -14.78 22.07 5.77
N ALA A 122 -13.65 22.01 6.49
CA ALA A 122 -12.36 22.51 6.00
C ALA A 122 -11.89 21.72 4.77
N ILE A 123 -12.07 20.40 4.80
CA ILE A 123 -11.78 19.49 3.68
C ILE A 123 -12.63 19.86 2.46
N TRP A 124 -13.95 19.92 2.64
CA TRP A 124 -14.88 20.18 1.55
C TRP A 124 -14.73 21.59 0.97
N ASN A 125 -14.47 22.61 1.79
CA ASN A 125 -14.20 23.96 1.31
C ASN A 125 -12.88 24.05 0.51
N HIS A 126 -11.87 23.26 0.89
CA HIS A 126 -10.64 23.16 0.10
C HIS A 126 -10.90 22.48 -1.25
N ILE A 127 -11.64 21.36 -1.28
CA ILE A 127 -12.04 20.68 -2.51
C ILE A 127 -12.83 21.61 -3.43
N GLU A 128 -13.78 22.37 -2.90
CA GLU A 128 -14.51 23.38 -3.66
C GLU A 128 -13.60 24.45 -4.26
N SER A 129 -12.60 24.91 -3.50
CA SER A 129 -11.62 25.89 -3.97
C SER A 129 -10.77 25.34 -5.12
N LEU A 130 -10.35 24.07 -5.02
CA LEU A 130 -9.65 23.36 -6.10
C LEU A 130 -10.56 23.17 -7.32
N ALA A 131 -11.79 22.69 -7.14
CA ALA A 131 -12.73 22.45 -8.23
C ALA A 131 -13.06 23.73 -9.00
N ARG A 132 -13.25 24.85 -8.29
CA ARG A 132 -13.46 26.16 -8.90
C ARG A 132 -12.25 26.62 -9.70
N MET A 133 -11.04 26.45 -9.16
CA MET A 133 -9.80 26.77 -9.86
C MET A 133 -9.63 25.92 -11.12
N VAL A 134 -9.81 24.60 -11.02
CA VAL A 134 -9.71 23.69 -12.16
C VAL A 134 -10.69 24.10 -13.26
N LYS A 135 -11.95 24.42 -12.92
CA LYS A 135 -12.95 24.88 -13.90
C LYS A 135 -12.57 26.17 -14.62
N GLN A 136 -11.83 27.06 -13.96
CA GLN A 136 -11.35 28.30 -14.59
C GLN A 136 -10.19 28.02 -15.56
N LEU A 137 -9.32 27.08 -15.22
CA LEU A 137 -8.15 26.72 -16.02
C LEU A 137 -8.48 25.76 -17.16
N ASP A 138 -9.47 24.90 -16.96
CA ASP A 138 -9.91 23.84 -17.88
C ASP A 138 -11.44 23.76 -17.87
N PRO A 139 -12.12 24.47 -18.80
CA PRO A 139 -13.57 24.41 -18.92
C PRO A 139 -14.06 23.16 -19.68
N HIS A 140 -13.17 22.34 -20.21
CA HIS A 140 -13.51 21.21 -21.08
C HIS A 140 -13.68 19.90 -20.30
N HIS A 141 -12.89 19.71 -19.23
CA HIS A 141 -12.92 18.48 -18.43
C HIS A 141 -13.69 18.64 -17.11
N PRO A 142 -14.62 17.74 -16.78
CA PRO A 142 -15.32 17.77 -15.50
C PRO A 142 -14.38 17.55 -14.31
N THR A 143 -14.81 18.04 -13.15
CA THR A 143 -14.17 17.77 -11.85
C THR A 143 -14.95 16.72 -11.07
N MET A 144 -14.23 15.80 -10.44
CA MET A 144 -14.77 14.76 -9.57
C MET A 144 -14.04 14.81 -8.23
N THR A 145 -14.73 14.56 -7.11
CA THR A 145 -14.07 14.21 -5.83
C THR A 145 -14.43 12.77 -5.49
N VAL A 146 -13.50 12.01 -4.89
CA VAL A 146 -13.72 10.59 -4.61
C VAL A 146 -13.83 10.33 -3.11
N ILE A 147 -14.91 9.64 -2.70
CA ILE A 147 -15.21 9.28 -1.32
C ILE A 147 -15.24 7.76 -1.11
N GLY A 148 -15.01 7.34 0.13
CA GLY A 148 -15.09 5.95 0.56
C GLY A 148 -16.51 5.58 0.98
N GLU A 149 -17.15 4.66 0.26
CA GLU A 149 -18.57 4.33 0.43
C GLU A 149 -19.44 5.61 0.51
N MET A 150 -20.55 5.59 1.26
CA MET A 150 -21.42 6.76 1.47
C MET A 150 -21.83 6.90 2.94
N ALA A 151 -20.91 6.61 3.86
CA ALA A 151 -21.19 6.70 5.29
C ALA A 151 -21.35 8.16 5.76
N GLY A 152 -21.99 8.35 6.91
CA GLY A 152 -22.09 9.66 7.57
C GLY A 152 -22.82 10.71 6.74
N ARG A 153 -22.31 11.95 6.75
CA ARG A 153 -22.92 13.11 6.06
C ARG A 153 -22.18 13.54 4.80
N ARG A 154 -21.32 12.69 4.23
CA ARG A 154 -20.48 12.98 3.06
C ARG A 154 -21.29 13.52 1.86
N ILE A 155 -22.39 12.84 1.52
CA ILE A 155 -23.25 13.24 0.39
C ILE A 155 -23.85 14.63 0.62
N GLU A 156 -24.42 14.88 1.81
CA GLU A 156 -24.95 16.19 2.19
C GLU A 156 -23.88 17.28 2.11
N ALA A 157 -22.69 17.01 2.65
CA ALA A 157 -21.58 17.95 2.69
C ALA A 157 -21.10 18.35 1.28
N ILE A 158 -20.89 17.39 0.38
CA ILE A 158 -20.51 17.68 -1.02
C ILE A 158 -21.59 18.51 -1.71
N HIS A 159 -22.86 18.16 -1.53
CA HIS A 159 -23.95 18.91 -2.14
C HIS A 159 -24.04 20.36 -1.66
N LYS A 160 -23.73 20.60 -0.39
CA LYS A 160 -23.81 21.93 0.24
C LYS A 160 -22.56 22.77 0.01
N LEU A 161 -21.38 22.16 0.11
CA LEU A 161 -20.10 22.87 0.19
C LEU A 161 -19.29 22.82 -1.11
N CYS A 162 -19.57 21.88 -2.01
CA CYS A 162 -18.84 21.67 -3.27
C CYS A 162 -19.71 21.89 -4.51
N PRO A 163 -20.33 23.07 -4.72
CA PRO A 163 -21.14 23.33 -5.91
C PRO A 163 -20.34 23.20 -7.22
N SER A 164 -19.04 23.50 -7.20
CA SER A 164 -18.17 23.43 -8.37
C SER A 164 -17.75 22.01 -8.75
N VAL A 165 -17.89 21.01 -7.85
CA VAL A 165 -17.64 19.60 -8.20
C VAL A 165 -18.76 19.09 -9.11
N ASP A 166 -18.41 18.52 -10.26
CA ASP A 166 -19.37 18.07 -11.27
C ASP A 166 -19.91 16.66 -10.99
N ILE A 167 -19.02 15.77 -10.53
CA ILE A 167 -19.27 14.33 -10.38
C ILE A 167 -18.85 13.89 -8.97
N ILE A 168 -19.61 13.00 -8.35
CA ILE A 168 -19.17 12.31 -7.13
C ILE A 168 -18.59 10.94 -7.50
N GLY A 169 -17.32 10.72 -7.21
CA GLY A 169 -16.69 9.40 -7.29
C GLY A 169 -16.94 8.64 -6.01
N ILE A 170 -17.40 7.39 -6.11
CA ILE A 170 -17.72 6.56 -4.94
C ILE A 170 -16.97 5.24 -5.05
N ASN A 171 -16.07 4.99 -4.11
CA ASN A 171 -15.45 3.67 -3.92
C ASN A 171 -16.48 2.78 -3.21
N ALA A 172 -16.96 1.74 -3.90
CA ALA A 172 -17.99 0.87 -3.37
C ALA A 172 -17.65 -0.60 -3.66
N TYR A 173 -17.54 -1.41 -2.62
CA TYR A 173 -17.08 -2.79 -2.69
C TYR A 173 -18.25 -3.75 -2.50
N GLY A 174 -18.43 -4.34 -1.32
CA GLY A 174 -19.61 -5.14 -0.98
C GLY A 174 -20.93 -4.39 -1.19
N GLY A 175 -20.91 -3.08 -0.98
CA GLY A 175 -22.05 -2.18 -1.15
C GLY A 175 -22.40 -1.80 -2.59
N ALA A 176 -21.60 -2.15 -3.59
CA ALA A 176 -21.76 -1.66 -4.97
C ALA A 176 -23.09 -2.03 -5.64
N THR A 177 -23.63 -3.21 -5.33
CA THR A 177 -24.91 -3.68 -5.90
C THR A 177 -26.12 -2.83 -5.49
N SER A 178 -26.03 -2.14 -4.36
CA SER A 178 -27.08 -1.26 -3.82
C SER A 178 -26.73 0.23 -3.91
N LEU A 179 -25.58 0.57 -4.50
CA LEU A 179 -24.98 1.90 -4.54
C LEU A 179 -25.98 2.97 -4.98
N ALA A 180 -26.59 2.81 -6.16
CA ALA A 180 -27.49 3.82 -6.73
C ALA A 180 -28.73 4.09 -5.86
N LYS A 181 -29.29 3.04 -5.23
CA LYS A 181 -30.44 3.18 -4.33
C LYS A 181 -30.06 3.96 -3.08
N ARG A 182 -28.98 3.54 -2.40
CA ARG A 182 -28.50 4.21 -1.18
C ARG A 182 -28.10 5.65 -1.45
N TYR A 183 -27.44 5.92 -2.58
CA TYR A 183 -27.05 7.26 -2.98
C TYR A 183 -28.26 8.20 -3.06
N ARG A 184 -29.38 7.76 -3.66
CA ARG A 184 -30.62 8.54 -3.71
C ARG A 184 -31.27 8.71 -2.35
N GLU A 185 -31.32 7.66 -1.53
CA GLU A 185 -31.88 7.71 -0.18
C GLU A 185 -31.14 8.72 0.71
N LEU A 186 -29.85 8.93 0.46
CA LEU A 186 -29.01 9.95 1.11
C LEU A 186 -29.14 11.35 0.48
N GLY A 187 -30.06 11.56 -0.47
CA GLY A 187 -30.29 12.85 -1.13
C GLY A 187 -29.34 13.17 -2.28
N GLY A 188 -28.59 12.19 -2.78
CA GLY A 188 -27.66 12.35 -3.89
C GLY A 188 -28.37 12.74 -5.19
N THR A 189 -27.95 13.87 -5.78
CA THR A 189 -28.54 14.40 -7.04
C THR A 189 -27.52 14.74 -8.12
N LYS A 190 -26.22 14.81 -7.79
CA LYS A 190 -25.13 14.95 -8.76
C LYS A 190 -24.94 13.60 -9.48
N PRO A 191 -24.51 13.57 -10.74
CA PRO A 191 -24.09 12.32 -11.36
C PRO A 191 -22.91 11.71 -10.60
N PHE A 192 -22.80 10.39 -10.64
CA PHE A 192 -21.74 9.67 -9.94
C PHE A 192 -21.02 8.68 -10.86
N VAL A 193 -19.79 8.34 -10.45
CA VAL A 193 -19.00 7.24 -11.02
C VAL A 193 -18.63 6.30 -9.89
N ALA A 194 -18.83 4.99 -10.08
CA ALA A 194 -18.28 4.02 -9.14
C ALA A 194 -16.77 3.89 -9.40
N THR A 195 -15.97 4.63 -8.62
CA THR A 195 -14.54 4.84 -8.89
C THR A 195 -13.65 3.69 -8.51
N GLU A 196 -14.16 2.81 -7.66
CA GLU A 196 -13.60 1.49 -7.35
C GLU A 196 -14.78 0.56 -7.07
N PHE A 197 -14.78 -0.62 -7.69
CA PHE A 197 -15.64 -1.71 -7.28
C PHE A 197 -14.98 -3.07 -7.46
N GLY A 198 -15.37 -4.02 -6.64
CA GLY A 198 -14.80 -5.36 -6.67
C GLY A 198 -15.47 -6.28 -5.63
N PRO A 199 -14.73 -7.25 -5.07
CA PRO A 199 -15.23 -8.05 -3.95
C PRO A 199 -15.38 -7.19 -2.68
N PHE A 200 -15.97 -7.76 -1.63
CA PHE A 200 -15.96 -7.15 -0.30
C PHE A 200 -14.53 -6.78 0.11
N GLY A 201 -14.35 -5.57 0.64
CA GLY A 201 -13.10 -5.16 1.28
C GLY A 201 -12.87 -5.93 2.58
N PRO A 202 -11.61 -6.06 3.04
CA PRO A 202 -11.32 -6.77 4.29
C PRO A 202 -12.10 -6.17 5.47
N TRP A 203 -12.28 -4.86 5.53
CA TRP A 203 -13.08 -4.18 6.56
C TRP A 203 -14.57 -4.57 6.56
N GLU A 204 -15.12 -5.06 5.45
CA GLU A 204 -16.51 -5.52 5.34
C GLU A 204 -16.69 -7.00 5.73
N VAL A 205 -15.59 -7.75 5.88
CA VAL A 205 -15.62 -9.17 6.23
C VAL A 205 -15.48 -9.33 7.74
N ARG A 206 -16.50 -9.95 8.35
CA ARG A 206 -16.46 -10.30 9.77
C ARG A 206 -15.33 -11.29 10.05
N ALA A 207 -14.47 -10.96 11.01
CA ALA A 207 -13.44 -11.87 11.49
C ALA A 207 -14.05 -13.06 12.27
N ASP A 208 -13.40 -14.22 12.17
CA ASP A 208 -13.76 -15.41 12.92
C ASP A 208 -13.29 -15.33 14.40
N LYS A 209 -13.48 -16.42 15.16
CA LYS A 209 -13.08 -16.49 16.59
C LYS A 209 -11.56 -16.40 16.81
N PHE A 210 -10.75 -16.48 15.75
CA PHE A 210 -9.30 -16.36 15.77
C PHE A 210 -8.82 -15.02 15.20
N ASN A 211 -9.74 -14.07 14.99
CA ASN A 211 -9.46 -12.77 14.36
C ASN A 211 -8.84 -12.91 12.96
N MET A 212 -9.33 -13.87 12.17
CA MET A 212 -8.96 -14.05 10.77
C MET A 212 -10.18 -13.84 9.87
N LYS A 213 -9.95 -13.25 8.69
CA LYS A 213 -11.02 -12.96 7.73
C LYS A 213 -10.95 -13.90 6.54
N THR A 214 -12.11 -14.43 6.13
CA THR A 214 -12.18 -15.31 4.96
C THR A 214 -12.09 -14.50 3.68
N GLU A 215 -11.15 -14.85 2.81
CA GLU A 215 -11.06 -14.28 1.47
C GLU A 215 -11.78 -15.19 0.46
N SER A 216 -12.47 -14.57 -0.50
CA SER A 216 -13.12 -15.31 -1.59
C SER A 216 -12.09 -15.78 -2.63
N SER A 217 -12.31 -16.94 -3.27
CA SER A 217 -11.49 -17.36 -4.42
C SER A 217 -11.71 -16.42 -5.62
N SER A 218 -10.78 -16.42 -6.58
CA SER A 218 -10.93 -15.68 -7.84
C SER A 218 -12.26 -16.01 -8.55
N THR A 219 -12.68 -17.27 -8.52
CA THR A 219 -13.96 -17.72 -9.08
C THR A 219 -15.17 -17.16 -8.34
N ALA A 220 -15.15 -17.14 -7.01
CA ALA A 220 -16.24 -16.54 -6.24
C ALA A 220 -16.29 -15.02 -6.43
N ARG A 221 -15.13 -14.35 -6.50
CA ARG A 221 -15.04 -12.90 -6.69
C ARG A 221 -15.51 -12.46 -8.08
N ALA A 222 -15.33 -13.27 -9.11
CA ALA A 222 -15.83 -12.97 -10.46
C ALA A 222 -17.34 -12.66 -10.49
N ALA A 223 -18.14 -13.35 -9.65
CA ALA A 223 -19.56 -13.06 -9.50
C ALA A 223 -19.83 -11.67 -8.89
N ALA A 224 -19.01 -11.22 -7.94
CA ALA A 224 -19.14 -9.90 -7.33
C ALA A 224 -18.95 -8.78 -8.37
N TYR A 225 -17.88 -8.83 -9.16
CA TYR A 225 -17.67 -7.86 -10.27
C TYR A 225 -18.86 -7.85 -11.23
N SER A 226 -19.35 -9.04 -11.59
CA SER A 226 -20.48 -9.15 -12.52
C SER A 226 -21.75 -8.50 -11.98
N ASN A 227 -22.06 -8.72 -10.71
CA ASN A 227 -23.27 -8.19 -10.08
C ASN A 227 -23.17 -6.68 -9.87
N SER A 228 -22.04 -6.20 -9.37
CA SER A 228 -21.77 -4.77 -9.16
C SER A 228 -21.85 -4.00 -10.46
N TYR A 229 -21.17 -4.45 -11.53
CA TYR A 229 -21.21 -3.78 -12.82
C TYR A 229 -22.63 -3.73 -13.41
N ARG A 230 -23.39 -4.84 -13.34
CA ARG A 230 -24.77 -4.86 -13.83
C ARG A 230 -25.68 -3.91 -13.06
N ALA A 231 -25.54 -3.84 -11.73
CA ALA A 231 -26.32 -2.94 -10.90
C ALA A 231 -26.01 -1.47 -11.21
N ILE A 232 -24.72 -1.11 -11.30
CA ILE A 232 -24.30 0.25 -11.68
C ILE A 232 -24.79 0.60 -13.09
N ARG A 233 -24.65 -0.33 -14.04
CA ARG A 233 -25.09 -0.13 -15.43
C ARG A 233 -26.62 -0.03 -15.58
N ALA A 234 -27.39 -0.58 -14.65
CA ALA A 234 -28.84 -0.47 -14.64
C ALA A 234 -29.31 0.95 -14.27
N GLU A 235 -28.50 1.69 -13.51
CA GLU A 235 -28.75 3.09 -13.20
C GLU A 235 -28.49 3.96 -14.44
N LYS A 236 -29.54 4.59 -14.98
CA LYS A 236 -29.46 5.39 -16.22
C LYS A 236 -29.43 6.88 -15.98
N GLU A 237 -29.92 7.33 -14.84
CA GLU A 237 -30.14 8.74 -14.60
C GLU A 237 -28.88 9.43 -14.07
N LEU A 238 -28.18 8.77 -13.14
CA LEU A 238 -27.07 9.38 -12.39
C LEU A 238 -25.72 8.70 -12.63
N ALA A 239 -25.68 7.42 -12.99
CA ALA A 239 -24.42 6.68 -13.14
C ALA A 239 -23.76 6.93 -14.50
N LEU A 240 -22.54 7.48 -14.49
CA LEU A 240 -21.75 7.75 -15.71
C LEU A 240 -20.80 6.61 -16.09
N GLY A 241 -20.65 5.63 -15.20
CA GLY A 241 -19.90 4.41 -15.42
C GLY A 241 -19.14 3.94 -14.18
N SER A 242 -18.13 3.12 -14.39
CA SER A 242 -17.39 2.52 -13.28
C SER A 242 -15.96 2.11 -13.63
N PHE A 243 -15.14 1.97 -12.58
CA PHE A 243 -13.77 1.49 -12.62
C PHE A 243 -13.63 0.22 -11.78
N ALA A 244 -13.40 -0.93 -12.42
CA ALA A 244 -13.15 -2.18 -11.71
C ALA A 244 -11.78 -2.11 -11.02
N PHE A 245 -11.69 -2.60 -9.78
CA PHE A 245 -10.48 -2.48 -8.95
C PHE A 245 -10.06 -3.84 -8.37
N LEU A 246 -8.77 -4.22 -8.35
CA LEU A 246 -7.61 -3.52 -8.93
C LEU A 246 -7.18 -4.20 -10.24
N TRP A 247 -7.04 -3.42 -11.31
CA TRP A 247 -6.49 -3.93 -12.57
C TRP A 247 -4.96 -4.00 -12.49
N GLY A 248 -4.52 -5.12 -11.95
CA GLY A 248 -3.14 -5.44 -11.65
C GLY A 248 -3.09 -6.39 -10.45
N HIS A 249 -2.03 -6.26 -9.66
CA HIS A 249 -1.83 -6.98 -8.41
C HIS A 249 -1.19 -6.05 -7.37
N LYS A 250 -1.67 -6.11 -6.12
CA LYS A 250 -1.12 -5.38 -4.97
C LYS A 250 -1.29 -6.22 -3.71
N MET A 251 -0.30 -6.16 -2.81
CA MET A 251 -0.46 -6.65 -1.43
C MET A 251 -1.43 -5.73 -0.71
N GLU A 252 -2.60 -6.26 -0.34
CA GLU A 252 -3.62 -5.49 0.37
C GLU A 252 -4.39 -6.42 1.31
N PHE A 253 -4.01 -6.38 2.60
CA PHE A 253 -4.34 -7.35 3.66
C PHE A 253 -3.86 -8.78 3.38
N THR A 254 -4.04 -9.30 2.16
CA THR A 254 -3.45 -10.55 1.70
C THR A 254 -2.73 -10.34 0.36
N LYS A 255 -1.99 -11.37 -0.06
CA LYS A 255 -1.34 -11.41 -1.38
C LYS A 255 -2.33 -11.36 -2.55
N THR A 256 -3.64 -11.50 -2.32
CA THR A 256 -4.58 -11.79 -3.42
C THR A 256 -5.89 -11.03 -3.35
N TRP A 257 -6.12 -10.16 -2.36
CA TRP A 257 -7.48 -9.69 -2.02
C TRP A 257 -8.22 -8.95 -3.14
N PHE A 258 -7.57 -7.96 -3.78
CA PHE A 258 -8.20 -7.14 -4.82
C PHE A 258 -7.66 -7.36 -6.24
N GLY A 259 -6.49 -7.97 -6.38
CA GLY A 259 -5.84 -8.14 -7.68
C GLY A 259 -6.69 -8.93 -8.68
N MET A 260 -6.84 -8.39 -9.89
CA MET A 260 -7.45 -9.08 -11.04
C MET A 260 -6.43 -9.94 -11.81
N PHE A 261 -5.16 -9.88 -11.43
CA PHE A 261 -4.07 -10.66 -11.99
C PHE A 261 -3.27 -11.36 -10.88
N LEU A 262 -2.63 -12.47 -11.22
CA LEU A 262 -1.55 -13.01 -10.41
C LEU A 262 -0.31 -12.11 -10.49
N PRO A 263 0.60 -12.14 -9.49
CA PRO A 263 1.88 -11.42 -9.56
C PRO A 263 2.70 -11.77 -10.82
N THR A 264 2.56 -13.00 -11.30
CA THR A 264 3.20 -13.54 -12.51
C THR A 264 2.53 -13.07 -13.81
N GLY A 265 1.41 -12.38 -13.73
CA GLY A 265 0.75 -11.71 -14.85
C GLY A 265 -0.41 -12.47 -15.48
N GLU A 266 -0.71 -13.69 -15.05
CA GLU A 266 -1.91 -14.40 -15.51
C GLU A 266 -3.17 -13.66 -15.06
N ARG A 267 -4.13 -13.54 -15.98
CA ARG A 267 -5.43 -12.93 -15.70
C ARG A 267 -6.26 -13.87 -14.82
N LEU A 268 -7.07 -13.31 -13.93
CA LEU A 268 -8.04 -14.07 -13.14
C LEU A 268 -9.44 -13.95 -13.75
N GLU A 269 -10.35 -14.85 -13.37
CA GLU A 269 -11.73 -14.89 -13.87
C GLU A 269 -12.51 -13.54 -13.84
N PRO A 270 -12.27 -12.59 -12.90
CA PRO A 270 -12.79 -11.23 -13.01
C PRO A 270 -12.50 -10.53 -14.35
N VAL A 271 -11.31 -10.70 -14.95
CA VAL A 271 -10.96 -10.12 -16.26
C VAL A 271 -11.86 -10.68 -17.35
N ASP A 272 -12.07 -12.00 -17.35
CA ASP A 272 -12.94 -12.68 -18.32
C ASP A 272 -14.41 -12.23 -18.19
N VAL A 273 -14.88 -12.02 -16.96
CA VAL A 273 -16.21 -11.46 -16.68
C VAL A 273 -16.33 -10.05 -17.24
N MET A 274 -15.36 -9.18 -16.97
CA MET A 274 -15.41 -7.80 -17.47
C MET A 274 -15.34 -7.75 -19.00
N ARG A 275 -14.50 -8.58 -19.63
CA ARG A 275 -14.45 -8.74 -21.09
C ARG A 275 -15.82 -9.04 -21.69
N ARG A 276 -16.53 -10.03 -21.13
CA ARG A 276 -17.89 -10.39 -21.59
C ARG A 276 -18.87 -9.23 -21.42
N LEU A 277 -18.82 -8.53 -20.29
CA LEU A 277 -19.73 -7.42 -19.98
C LEU A 277 -19.46 -6.16 -20.81
N TRP A 278 -18.20 -5.92 -21.20
CA TRP A 278 -17.81 -4.73 -21.94
C TRP A 278 -17.86 -4.89 -23.45
N SER A 279 -17.35 -6.02 -23.97
CA SER A 279 -17.25 -6.29 -25.40
C SER A 279 -18.38 -7.17 -25.95
N GLY A 280 -19.12 -7.87 -25.08
CA GLY A 280 -20.08 -8.90 -25.48
C GLY A 280 -19.45 -10.22 -25.95
N LYS A 281 -18.12 -10.33 -25.92
CA LYS A 281 -17.38 -11.50 -26.39
C LYS A 281 -16.81 -12.30 -25.22
N SER A 282 -16.78 -13.62 -25.35
CA SER A 282 -16.01 -14.47 -24.44
C SER A 282 -14.51 -14.35 -24.72
N PRO A 283 -13.66 -14.61 -23.71
CA PRO A 283 -12.25 -14.91 -23.94
C PRO A 283 -12.07 -16.10 -24.89
N THR A 284 -10.95 -16.16 -25.61
CA THR A 284 -10.57 -17.34 -26.41
C THR A 284 -10.02 -18.49 -25.58
N ASN A 285 -9.53 -18.17 -24.38
CA ASN A 285 -9.10 -19.08 -23.33
C ASN A 285 -9.75 -18.55 -22.04
N GLU A 286 -10.51 -19.35 -21.31
CA GLU A 286 -11.12 -18.98 -20.03
C GLU A 286 -10.17 -19.31 -18.87
N CYS A 287 -10.24 -18.51 -17.80
CA CYS A 287 -9.45 -18.78 -16.61
C CYS A 287 -9.89 -20.07 -15.90
N PRO A 288 -8.95 -20.78 -15.24
CA PRO A 288 -9.28 -21.90 -14.36
C PRO A 288 -10.27 -21.50 -13.26
N ARG A 289 -11.06 -22.48 -12.79
CA ARG A 289 -12.08 -22.29 -11.76
C ARG A 289 -11.80 -23.14 -10.53
N ILE A 290 -11.70 -22.49 -9.36
CA ILE A 290 -11.57 -23.17 -8.07
C ILE A 290 -12.95 -23.38 -7.48
N ARG A 291 -13.38 -24.64 -7.39
CA ARG A 291 -14.66 -25.03 -6.77
C ARG A 291 -14.55 -25.12 -5.26
N ARG A 292 -13.43 -25.63 -4.76
CA ARG A 292 -13.22 -25.82 -3.32
C ARG A 292 -11.75 -25.88 -2.97
N LEU A 293 -11.39 -25.21 -1.89
CA LEU A 293 -10.17 -25.43 -1.13
C LEU A 293 -10.61 -25.84 0.29
N SER A 294 -9.93 -26.80 0.91
CA SER A 294 -10.28 -27.26 2.26
C SER A 294 -9.11 -27.93 2.99
N LEU A 295 -9.15 -27.94 4.32
CA LEU A 295 -8.28 -28.74 5.18
C LEU A 295 -9.00 -30.01 5.63
N ASN A 296 -8.25 -31.08 5.86
CA ASN A 296 -8.79 -32.32 6.41
C ASN A 296 -8.99 -32.30 7.94
N GLN A 297 -8.66 -31.18 8.60
CA GLN A 297 -8.82 -30.97 10.03
C GLN A 297 -9.42 -29.58 10.28
N SER A 298 -10.17 -29.45 11.37
CA SER A 298 -10.73 -28.18 11.83
C SER A 298 -9.71 -27.38 12.62
N LEU A 299 -9.87 -26.05 12.64
CA LEU A 299 -9.05 -25.16 13.47
C LEU A 299 -9.47 -25.24 14.97
N PRO A 300 -8.53 -25.10 15.91
CA PRO A 300 -7.11 -24.80 15.69
C PRO A 300 -6.28 -26.05 15.35
N LEU A 301 -5.24 -25.90 14.53
CA LEU A 301 -4.29 -26.98 14.25
C LEU A 301 -3.25 -27.08 15.37
N LYS A 302 -2.77 -28.29 15.69
CA LYS A 302 -1.68 -28.49 16.64
C LYS A 302 -0.31 -28.33 15.96
N ALA A 303 0.59 -27.58 16.60
CA ALA A 303 1.96 -27.39 16.13
C ALA A 303 2.69 -28.72 15.85
N ASN A 304 3.63 -28.70 14.89
CA ASN A 304 4.46 -29.83 14.47
C ASN A 304 3.71 -31.07 13.92
N ARG A 305 2.40 -30.97 13.70
CA ARG A 305 1.63 -32.02 13.02
C ARG A 305 1.63 -31.83 11.51
N THR A 306 1.34 -32.89 10.77
CA THR A 306 1.09 -32.80 9.33
C THR A 306 -0.40 -32.81 9.06
N VAL A 307 -0.88 -31.83 8.30
CA VAL A 307 -2.27 -31.74 7.83
C VAL A 307 -2.31 -31.79 6.30
N ARG A 308 -3.46 -32.13 5.73
CA ARG A 308 -3.64 -32.21 4.27
C ARG A 308 -4.64 -31.15 3.81
N ALA A 309 -4.21 -30.33 2.87
CA ALA A 309 -5.09 -29.48 2.09
C ALA A 309 -5.56 -30.21 0.82
N ARG A 310 -6.81 -29.96 0.41
CA ARG A 310 -7.40 -30.50 -0.82
C ARG A 310 -7.95 -29.36 -1.67
N LEU A 311 -7.60 -29.38 -2.95
CA LEU A 311 -8.04 -28.44 -3.98
C LEU A 311 -8.90 -29.16 -5.01
N GLN A 312 -10.05 -28.57 -5.32
CA GLN A 312 -10.90 -28.93 -6.47
C GLN A 312 -10.85 -27.78 -7.46
N VAL A 313 -10.15 -28.00 -8.56
CA VAL A 313 -9.94 -27.02 -9.63
C VAL A 313 -10.16 -27.66 -11.00
N SER A 314 -10.78 -26.91 -11.89
CA SER A 314 -11.07 -27.30 -13.27
C SER A 314 -10.70 -26.19 -14.23
N ASP A 315 -10.28 -26.55 -15.43
CA ASP A 315 -10.10 -25.61 -16.53
C ASP A 315 -11.29 -25.74 -17.50
N PRO A 316 -11.96 -24.64 -17.90
CA PRO A 316 -13.08 -24.72 -18.84
C PRO A 316 -12.69 -25.22 -20.24
N ASP A 317 -11.46 -24.94 -20.69
CA ASP A 317 -10.96 -25.30 -22.02
C ASP A 317 -10.19 -26.64 -22.01
N GLY A 318 -10.01 -27.22 -20.83
CA GLY A 318 -9.35 -28.52 -20.64
C GLY A 318 -7.82 -28.42 -20.61
N ASP A 319 -7.28 -27.22 -20.40
CA ASP A 319 -5.83 -27.00 -20.36
C ASP A 319 -5.16 -27.64 -19.14
N GLN A 320 -3.87 -27.94 -19.28
CA GLN A 320 -3.08 -28.57 -18.23
C GLN A 320 -2.75 -27.55 -17.13
N LEU A 321 -3.28 -27.81 -15.94
CA LEU A 321 -3.10 -26.92 -14.79
C LEU A 321 -1.81 -27.20 -14.01
N SER A 322 -1.05 -26.14 -13.76
CA SER A 322 0.00 -26.10 -12.74
C SER A 322 -0.54 -25.47 -11.45
N VAL A 323 -0.09 -25.99 -10.29
CA VAL A 323 -0.57 -25.53 -8.98
C VAL A 323 0.61 -25.28 -8.06
N ARG A 324 0.66 -24.07 -7.50
CA ARG A 324 1.66 -23.63 -6.53
C ARG A 324 0.98 -23.35 -5.20
N TRP A 325 1.55 -23.90 -4.15
CA TRP A 325 1.05 -23.80 -2.78
C TRP A 325 2.03 -22.96 -1.98
N GLU A 326 1.53 -22.02 -1.17
CA GLU A 326 2.35 -21.22 -0.27
C GLU A 326 1.71 -21.18 1.11
N LEU A 327 2.53 -21.14 2.15
CA LEU A 327 2.09 -20.80 3.50
C LEU A 327 2.78 -19.50 3.89
N ALA A 328 2.05 -18.56 4.46
CA ALA A 328 2.64 -17.33 5.00
C ALA A 328 2.03 -17.00 6.36
N ALA A 329 2.69 -16.15 7.13
CA ALA A 329 2.07 -15.49 8.28
C ALA A 329 0.83 -14.69 7.83
N GLU A 330 -0.16 -14.57 8.71
CA GLU A 330 -1.27 -13.64 8.50
C GLU A 330 -0.76 -12.20 8.70
N ALA A 331 -1.02 -11.31 7.74
CA ALA A 331 -0.74 -9.90 7.92
C ALA A 331 -1.81 -9.23 8.78
N ASP A 332 -1.43 -8.12 9.42
CA ASP A 332 -2.38 -7.26 10.08
C ASP A 332 -3.09 -6.33 9.07
N GLU A 333 -4.33 -5.99 9.38
CA GLU A 333 -5.11 -5.07 8.57
C GLU A 333 -4.59 -3.63 8.76
N VAL A 334 -4.34 -2.96 7.64
CA VAL A 334 -3.93 -1.56 7.60
C VAL A 334 -5.03 -0.75 6.92
N LEU A 335 -5.23 0.49 7.34
CA LEU A 335 -6.31 1.35 6.87
C LEU A 335 -6.00 1.97 5.49
N GLY A 336 -7.02 2.14 4.65
CA GLY A 336 -6.98 3.07 3.51
C GLY A 336 -5.96 2.80 2.41
N GLY A 337 -5.62 1.53 2.16
CA GLY A 337 -4.71 1.16 1.07
C GLY A 337 -3.25 1.56 1.26
N ASP A 338 -2.85 1.84 2.50
CA ASP A 338 -1.45 2.11 2.86
C ASP A 338 -0.54 0.95 2.44
N PHE A 339 0.76 1.24 2.33
CA PHE A 339 1.76 0.22 2.05
C PHE A 339 1.70 -0.88 3.11
N GLN A 340 1.74 -2.13 2.65
CA GLN A 340 1.78 -3.30 3.52
C GLN A 340 2.97 -4.17 3.13
N ALA A 341 3.83 -4.45 4.11
CA ALA A 341 4.93 -5.37 3.92
C ALA A 341 4.41 -6.76 3.53
N LYS A 342 5.20 -7.48 2.72
CA LYS A 342 4.89 -8.87 2.39
C LYS A 342 4.92 -9.71 3.67
N PRO A 343 3.95 -10.61 3.89
CA PRO A 343 3.96 -11.46 5.08
C PRO A 343 5.15 -12.41 5.06
N THR A 344 5.70 -12.73 6.23
CA THR A 344 6.77 -13.73 6.39
C THR A 344 6.36 -15.04 5.72
N ASP A 345 7.22 -15.54 4.83
CA ASP A 345 6.98 -16.77 4.08
C ASP A 345 7.31 -18.02 4.92
N PHE A 346 6.47 -19.03 4.80
CA PHE A 346 6.60 -20.35 5.43
C PHE A 346 6.43 -21.47 4.39
N SER A 347 6.73 -21.22 3.12
CA SER A 347 6.45 -22.17 2.03
C SER A 347 7.25 -23.48 2.15
N ASP A 348 8.36 -23.49 2.91
CA ASP A 348 9.09 -24.71 3.31
C ASP A 348 8.26 -25.69 4.18
N ALA A 349 7.14 -25.22 4.74
CA ALA A 349 6.17 -26.05 5.44
C ALA A 349 5.37 -26.94 4.49
N ILE A 350 5.29 -26.58 3.20
CA ILE A 350 4.56 -27.33 2.18
C ILE A 350 5.37 -28.54 1.74
N ARG A 351 4.73 -29.72 1.71
CA ARG A 351 5.31 -31.00 1.26
C ARG A 351 4.36 -31.66 0.28
N ASP A 352 4.92 -32.39 -0.70
CA ASP A 352 4.19 -33.18 -1.69
C ASP A 352 3.04 -32.42 -2.39
N GLY A 353 3.23 -31.12 -2.63
CA GLY A 353 2.26 -30.27 -3.30
C GLY A 353 2.05 -30.69 -4.75
N ASN A 354 0.78 -30.86 -5.15
CA ASN A 354 0.39 -31.25 -6.50
C ASN A 354 -0.95 -30.58 -6.89
N ARG A 355 -1.51 -30.96 -8.04
CA ARG A 355 -2.74 -30.34 -8.60
C ARG A 355 -3.97 -30.43 -7.69
N SER A 356 -4.08 -31.44 -6.82
CA SER A 356 -5.29 -31.69 -6.03
C SER A 356 -5.06 -31.64 -4.52
N SER A 357 -3.82 -31.64 -4.06
CA SER A 357 -3.51 -31.62 -2.62
C SER A 357 -2.10 -31.16 -2.30
N ALA A 358 -1.90 -30.78 -1.05
CA ALA A 358 -0.59 -30.59 -0.44
C ALA A 358 -0.62 -31.08 1.01
N LEU A 359 0.52 -31.57 1.50
CA LEU A 359 0.77 -31.77 2.92
C LEU A 359 1.38 -30.50 3.50
N ILE A 360 0.96 -30.13 4.71
CA ILE A 360 1.45 -28.96 5.42
C ILE A 360 2.02 -29.44 6.74
N ARG A 361 3.32 -29.25 6.95
CA ARG A 361 3.94 -29.39 8.26
C ARG A 361 3.58 -28.14 9.05
N VAL A 362 2.61 -28.27 9.96
CA VAL A 362 2.11 -27.16 10.77
C VAL A 362 3.29 -26.51 11.53
N PRO A 363 3.47 -25.18 11.42
CA PRO A 363 4.55 -24.48 12.09
C PRO A 363 4.67 -24.82 13.58
N ALA A 364 5.91 -24.82 14.09
CA ALA A 364 6.17 -25.07 15.51
C ALA A 364 5.67 -23.93 16.41
N VAL A 365 5.62 -22.72 15.85
CA VAL A 365 5.18 -21.49 16.52
C VAL A 365 3.66 -21.33 16.37
N GLY A 366 2.96 -21.17 17.48
CA GLY A 366 1.53 -20.84 17.49
C GLY A 366 1.25 -19.46 16.90
N GLY A 367 0.14 -19.29 16.19
CA GLY A 367 -0.18 -18.03 15.53
C GLY A 367 -1.19 -18.16 14.39
N ARG A 368 -1.38 -17.05 13.67
CA ARG A 368 -2.24 -16.94 12.48
C ARG A 368 -1.37 -17.05 11.23
N TYR A 369 -1.77 -17.91 10.33
CA TYR A 369 -1.14 -18.17 9.04
C TYR A 369 -2.20 -18.22 7.96
N ARG A 370 -1.78 -18.21 6.70
CA ARG A 370 -2.67 -18.37 5.55
C ARG A 370 -2.04 -19.27 4.50
N LEU A 371 -2.79 -20.30 4.11
CA LEU A 371 -2.44 -21.17 3.01
C LEU A 371 -2.98 -20.58 1.71
N TYR A 372 -2.12 -20.25 0.77
CA TYR A 372 -2.48 -19.78 -0.56
C TYR A 372 -2.31 -20.90 -1.60
N VAL A 373 -3.15 -20.84 -2.62
CA VAL A 373 -3.06 -21.66 -3.83
C VAL A 373 -3.13 -20.75 -5.03
N PHE A 374 -2.13 -20.88 -5.92
CA PHE A 374 -2.07 -20.22 -7.21
C PHE A 374 -2.12 -21.29 -8.30
N VAL A 375 -3.01 -21.12 -9.27
CA VAL A 375 -3.21 -22.03 -10.39
C VAL A 375 -2.91 -21.26 -11.67
N SER A 376 -2.17 -21.88 -12.60
CA SER A 376 -1.91 -21.34 -13.93
C SER A 376 -2.23 -22.41 -14.98
N ASP A 377 -2.88 -22.00 -16.07
CA ASP A 377 -3.21 -22.84 -17.24
C ASP A 377 -2.08 -22.92 -18.27
N GLY A 378 -0.98 -22.17 -18.08
CA GLY A 378 0.11 -22.05 -19.05
C GLY A 378 -0.25 -21.28 -20.34
N ARG A 379 -1.47 -20.72 -20.41
CA ARG A 379 -2.04 -19.92 -21.51
C ARG A 379 -2.51 -18.55 -21.02
N GLY A 380 -1.82 -18.04 -20.00
CA GLY A 380 -1.99 -16.69 -19.44
C GLY A 380 -3.19 -16.54 -18.50
N GLY A 381 -3.87 -17.62 -18.15
CA GLY A 381 -5.04 -17.64 -17.25
C GLY A 381 -4.71 -18.30 -15.93
N GLY A 382 -5.30 -17.79 -14.86
CA GLY A 382 -5.02 -18.26 -13.52
C GLY A 382 -6.22 -18.27 -12.59
N ALA A 383 -6.04 -18.93 -11.46
CA ALA A 383 -6.97 -18.90 -10.36
C ALA A 383 -6.24 -18.82 -9.02
N THR A 384 -6.90 -18.24 -8.02
CA THR A 384 -6.35 -18.19 -6.65
C THR A 384 -7.42 -18.42 -5.61
N ALA A 385 -7.02 -19.06 -4.51
CA ALA A 385 -7.81 -19.21 -3.31
C ALA A 385 -6.87 -19.31 -2.11
N ASN A 386 -7.39 -19.04 -0.92
CA ASN A 386 -6.64 -19.26 0.30
C ASN A 386 -7.54 -19.69 1.46
N ILE A 387 -6.94 -20.20 2.52
CA ILE A 387 -7.61 -20.56 3.77
C ILE A 387 -6.80 -20.00 4.95
N PRO A 388 -7.45 -19.29 5.89
CA PRO A 388 -6.81 -18.92 7.14
C PRO A 388 -6.53 -20.16 8.01
N ILE A 389 -5.37 -20.20 8.66
CA ILE A 389 -4.90 -21.29 9.51
C ILE A 389 -4.51 -20.71 10.86
N PHE A 390 -5.19 -21.13 11.91
CA PHE A 390 -4.76 -20.88 13.29
C PHE A 390 -4.03 -22.09 13.84
N VAL A 391 -2.83 -21.87 14.38
CA VAL A 391 -2.01 -22.88 15.05
C VAL A 391 -2.05 -22.66 16.55
N ASP A 392 -2.57 -23.66 17.27
CA ASP A 392 -2.46 -23.78 18.71
C ASP A 392 -1.12 -24.47 19.05
N GLY A 393 -0.19 -23.63 19.51
CA GLY A 393 1.19 -23.99 19.83
C GLY A 393 1.80 -22.93 20.75
N PRO A 394 3.05 -23.13 21.22
CA PRO A 394 3.74 -22.14 22.02
C PRO A 394 3.75 -20.80 21.27
N LYS A 395 3.36 -19.71 21.97
CA LYS A 395 3.48 -18.35 21.44
C LYS A 395 4.98 -18.08 21.25
N GLY A 396 5.46 -18.14 20.01
CA GLY A 396 6.79 -17.65 19.68
C GLY A 396 6.78 -16.13 19.59
N PRO A 397 7.91 -15.44 19.77
CA PRO A 397 8.01 -14.05 19.38
C PRO A 397 7.76 -13.95 17.87
N ALA A 398 6.79 -13.12 17.45
CA ALA A 398 6.43 -12.86 16.05
C ALA A 398 7.68 -12.66 15.17
N MET A 399 7.86 -13.43 14.10
CA MET A 399 9.09 -13.43 13.29
C MET A 399 9.42 -12.03 12.72
N PRO A 400 10.69 -11.63 12.66
CA PRO A 400 11.09 -10.36 12.04
C PRO A 400 11.03 -10.45 10.50
N SER A 401 11.02 -9.30 9.83
CA SER A 401 11.00 -9.22 8.37
C SER A 401 12.37 -9.54 7.78
N LYS A 402 12.45 -10.49 6.85
CA LYS A 402 13.69 -10.78 6.11
C LYS A 402 13.95 -9.70 5.05
N VAL A 403 15.20 -9.29 4.90
CA VAL A 403 15.62 -8.23 3.97
C VAL A 403 16.76 -8.71 3.05
N GLU A 404 16.91 -8.02 1.92
CA GLU A 404 18.03 -8.22 0.98
C GLU A 404 19.19 -7.28 1.35
N MET A 405 20.41 -7.69 1.00
CA MET A 405 21.63 -6.89 1.22
C MET A 405 22.09 -6.20 -0.08
N PRO A 406 22.64 -4.98 -0.02
CA PRO A 406 22.89 -4.18 1.19
C PRO A 406 21.60 -3.55 1.73
N PHE A 407 21.51 -3.42 3.05
CA PHE A 407 20.36 -2.89 3.76
C PHE A 407 20.71 -1.57 4.44
N LEU A 408 20.16 -0.46 3.93
CA LEU A 408 20.44 0.89 4.43
C LEU A 408 19.59 1.22 5.67
N VAL A 409 20.24 1.81 6.67
CA VAL A 409 19.60 2.44 7.84
C VAL A 409 19.46 3.95 7.64
N TYR A 410 20.46 4.58 7.01
CA TYR A 410 20.49 5.99 6.66
C TYR A 410 21.33 6.20 5.40
N GLY A 411 20.82 7.00 4.46
CA GLY A 411 21.52 7.39 3.24
C GLY A 411 20.58 8.06 2.24
N ASP A 412 21.13 8.64 1.18
CA ASP A 412 20.38 9.47 0.23
C ASP A 412 19.41 8.71 -0.65
N GLU A 413 19.72 7.45 -0.94
CA GLU A 413 18.86 6.57 -1.74
C GLU A 413 17.61 6.10 -0.94
N LEU A 414 17.55 6.41 0.35
CA LEU A 414 16.52 5.94 1.26
C LEU A 414 15.29 6.88 1.23
N THR A 415 14.25 6.45 0.52
CA THR A 415 12.95 7.17 0.48
C THR A 415 12.02 6.80 1.61
N ASP A 416 12.16 5.60 2.16
CA ASP A 416 11.38 5.09 3.29
C ASP A 416 12.31 4.35 4.27
N PRO A 417 12.71 4.98 5.38
CA PRO A 417 13.72 4.43 6.27
C PRO A 417 13.16 3.24 7.07
N PRO A 418 13.83 2.06 7.06
CA PRO A 418 13.34 0.88 7.76
C PRO A 418 13.37 1.03 9.29
N PHE A 419 14.23 1.92 9.79
CA PHE A 419 14.28 2.29 11.20
C PHE A 419 14.11 3.80 11.35
N ALA A 420 13.41 4.22 12.40
CA ALA A 420 13.24 5.64 12.73
C ALA A 420 14.07 6.02 13.96
N ALA A 421 14.69 7.20 13.94
CA ALA A 421 15.51 7.74 15.04
C ALA A 421 14.64 8.24 16.21
N THR A 422 13.92 7.33 16.87
CA THR A 422 12.90 7.65 17.87
C THR A 422 13.28 7.27 19.30
N GLY A 423 14.35 6.50 19.47
CA GLY A 423 14.79 6.01 20.77
C GLY A 423 15.73 6.99 21.45
N TRP A 424 15.20 8.16 21.83
CA TRP A 424 15.97 9.21 22.49
C TRP A 424 16.24 8.86 23.97
N MET A 425 17.49 8.96 24.40
CA MET A 425 17.93 8.58 25.75
C MET A 425 18.82 9.67 26.39
N GLY A 426 18.78 9.78 27.72
CA GLY A 426 19.59 10.74 28.48
C GLY A 426 19.06 12.17 28.43
N ALA A 427 19.95 13.17 28.40
CA ALA A 427 19.62 14.59 28.32
C ALA A 427 19.22 15.00 26.89
N THR A 428 18.06 14.51 26.44
CA THR A 428 17.58 14.63 25.05
C THR A 428 17.22 16.05 24.66
N ASP A 429 16.83 16.88 25.64
CA ASP A 429 16.61 18.32 25.50
C ASP A 429 17.85 19.09 25.00
N SER A 430 19.02 18.46 25.11
CA SER A 430 20.32 19.03 24.76
C SER A 430 20.84 18.55 23.41
N ILE A 431 20.03 17.76 22.66
CA ILE A 431 20.37 17.27 21.33
C ILE A 431 19.69 18.14 20.26
N ALA A 432 20.44 18.54 19.24
CA ALA A 432 19.89 18.98 17.96
C ALA A 432 20.36 18.01 16.87
N MET A 433 19.43 17.44 16.11
CA MET A 433 19.73 16.49 15.05
C MET A 433 19.08 16.95 13.74
N ASP A 434 19.88 17.02 12.69
CA ASP A 434 19.46 17.40 11.34
C ASP A 434 19.87 16.30 10.37
N GLU A 435 18.89 15.49 9.94
CA GLU A 435 19.10 14.39 9.01
C GLU A 435 19.30 14.84 7.55
N HIS A 436 19.15 16.14 7.28
CA HIS A 436 19.22 16.74 5.93
C HIS A 436 20.32 17.80 5.83
N CYS A 437 21.38 17.65 6.64
CA CYS A 437 22.45 18.62 6.68
C CYS A 437 23.27 18.57 5.39
N THR A 438 23.40 19.71 4.71
CA THR A 438 24.19 19.84 3.47
C THR A 438 25.65 20.24 3.72
N ASP A 439 26.09 20.25 4.99
CA ASP A 439 27.46 20.59 5.35
C ASP A 439 28.42 19.42 5.08
N ASN A 440 29.09 19.49 3.92
CA ASN A 440 30.16 18.56 3.53
C ASN A 440 29.75 17.08 3.67
N PRO A 441 28.67 16.64 2.99
CA PRO A 441 28.25 15.23 3.00
C PRO A 441 29.35 14.34 2.42
N LYS A 442 29.46 13.11 2.92
CA LYS A 442 30.45 12.16 2.41
C LYS A 442 30.00 11.53 1.10
N THR A 443 28.69 11.33 0.98
CA THR A 443 28.00 10.73 -0.15
C THR A 443 26.73 11.51 -0.45
N GLY A 444 26.40 11.67 -1.73
CA GLY A 444 25.20 12.38 -2.15
C GLY A 444 25.18 13.87 -1.76
N GLU A 445 24.00 14.36 -1.42
CA GLU A 445 23.67 15.78 -1.19
C GLU A 445 23.49 16.14 0.29
N LYS A 446 23.23 15.16 1.18
CA LYS A 446 22.99 15.39 2.61
C LYS A 446 23.71 14.39 3.49
N CYS A 447 23.92 14.77 4.75
CA CYS A 447 24.43 13.93 5.81
C CYS A 447 23.69 14.22 7.13
N LEU A 448 23.85 13.34 8.10
CA LEU A 448 23.25 13.48 9.41
C LEU A 448 24.19 14.32 10.28
N ARG A 449 23.72 15.47 10.76
CA ARG A 449 24.43 16.28 11.76
C ARG A 449 23.81 16.09 13.13
N VAL A 450 24.65 15.90 14.14
CA VAL A 450 24.25 15.81 15.55
C VAL A 450 25.03 16.84 16.35
N GLU A 451 24.33 17.62 17.17
CA GLU A 451 24.90 18.50 18.20
C GLU A 451 24.43 18.08 19.58
N TYR A 452 25.36 17.99 20.52
CA TYR A 452 25.08 17.79 21.94
C TYR A 452 25.68 18.92 22.76
N ARG A 453 24.84 19.62 23.53
CA ARG A 453 25.20 20.92 24.14
C ARG A 453 25.63 20.85 25.60
N LYS A 454 25.39 19.74 26.29
CA LYS A 454 25.73 19.59 27.72
C LYS A 454 27.17 19.15 27.93
N MET A 455 27.79 19.67 28.99
CA MET A 455 29.23 19.49 29.26
C MET A 455 29.56 18.29 30.16
N MET A 456 28.62 17.84 31.00
CA MET A 456 28.87 16.86 32.08
C MET A 456 27.83 15.74 32.16
N ASP A 457 26.88 15.68 31.23
CA ASP A 457 25.76 14.73 31.21
C ASP A 457 25.95 13.78 30.00
N TRP A 458 25.01 12.88 29.71
CA TRP A 458 25.05 12.05 28.49
C TRP A 458 23.73 12.08 27.74
N ALA A 459 23.77 11.78 26.45
CA ALA A 459 22.57 11.55 25.65
C ALA A 459 22.83 10.62 24.46
N GLY A 460 21.77 10.15 23.82
CA GLY A 460 21.85 9.31 22.64
C GLY A 460 20.55 9.19 21.88
N ALA A 461 20.65 8.60 20.70
CA ALA A 461 19.50 8.23 19.88
C ALA A 461 19.67 6.81 19.33
N VAL A 462 18.55 6.10 19.23
CA VAL A 462 18.45 4.73 18.72
C VAL A 462 17.47 4.69 17.56
N TRP A 463 17.88 4.08 16.46
CA TRP A 463 17.07 3.81 15.28
C TRP A 463 16.25 2.54 15.53
N GLN A 464 14.93 2.69 15.69
CA GLN A 464 14.01 1.64 16.14
C GLN A 464 13.04 1.19 15.04
N ASN A 465 12.67 -0.10 15.09
CA ASN A 465 11.58 -0.68 14.33
C ASN A 465 10.67 -1.57 15.23
N PRO A 466 9.37 -1.25 15.36
CA PRO A 466 8.72 -0.02 14.88
C PRO A 466 9.21 1.23 15.66
N PRO A 467 8.88 2.45 15.18
CA PRO A 467 9.21 3.68 15.89
C PRO A 467 8.66 3.70 17.32
N HIS A 468 9.43 4.27 18.26
CA HIS A 468 9.14 4.41 19.68
C HIS A 468 8.98 3.10 20.48
N ASP A 469 9.43 1.96 19.95
CA ASP A 469 9.26 0.66 20.58
C ASP A 469 10.51 0.15 21.27
N TRP A 470 10.36 -0.29 22.53
CA TRP A 470 11.44 -0.83 23.36
C TRP A 470 11.29 -2.35 23.58
N GLY A 471 10.58 -3.04 22.69
CA GLY A 471 10.43 -4.49 22.69
C GLY A 471 9.03 -4.99 23.06
N GLU A 472 8.05 -4.09 23.13
CA GLU A 472 6.64 -4.40 23.41
C GLU A 472 5.89 -4.86 22.15
N LEU A 473 6.24 -4.29 20.99
CA LEU A 473 5.60 -4.52 19.70
C LEU A 473 6.42 -5.45 18.79
N PRO A 474 5.74 -6.29 17.99
CA PRO A 474 6.42 -7.07 16.95
C PRO A 474 7.11 -6.12 15.96
N GLY A 475 8.27 -6.54 15.44
CA GLY A 475 9.06 -5.78 14.48
C GLY A 475 10.51 -6.22 14.47
N GLY A 476 11.33 -5.39 13.83
CA GLY A 476 12.72 -5.65 13.54
C GLY A 476 12.90 -6.48 12.27
N TYR A 477 14.17 -6.59 11.87
CA TYR A 477 14.57 -7.25 10.65
C TYR A 477 15.47 -8.45 10.94
N ASP A 478 15.39 -9.47 10.10
CA ASP A 478 16.37 -10.55 10.03
C ASP A 478 17.52 -10.08 9.14
N LEU A 479 18.66 -9.76 9.77
CA LEU A 479 19.88 -9.30 9.11
C LEU A 479 20.95 -10.42 9.05
N SER A 480 20.56 -11.70 9.16
CA SER A 480 21.49 -12.84 9.24
C SER A 480 22.38 -13.01 8.00
N GLU A 481 22.03 -12.39 6.88
CA GLU A 481 22.86 -12.39 5.66
C GLU A 481 23.97 -11.35 5.70
N ALA A 482 23.87 -10.33 6.57
CA ALA A 482 24.90 -9.31 6.73
C ALA A 482 26.19 -9.92 7.29
N ARG A 483 27.32 -9.41 6.82
CA ARG A 483 28.67 -9.74 7.25
C ARG A 483 29.41 -8.51 7.76
N GLU A 484 28.96 -7.31 7.41
CA GLU A 484 29.54 -6.05 7.86
C GLU A 484 28.46 -5.00 8.16
N LEU A 485 28.62 -4.23 9.24
CA LEU A 485 27.96 -2.94 9.43
C LEU A 485 28.98 -1.86 9.12
N SER A 486 28.66 -0.96 8.19
CA SER A 486 29.54 0.15 7.82
C SER A 486 28.82 1.48 7.87
N PHE A 487 29.56 2.53 8.21
CA PHE A 487 29.09 3.92 8.19
C PHE A 487 30.26 4.89 8.10
N TRP A 488 29.99 6.09 7.59
CA TRP A 488 30.95 7.19 7.60
C TRP A 488 30.68 8.10 8.79
N VAL A 489 31.75 8.58 9.41
CA VAL A 489 31.66 9.49 10.55
C VAL A 489 32.77 10.54 10.50
N ARG A 490 32.47 11.76 10.97
CA ARG A 490 33.48 12.79 11.28
C ARG A 490 33.04 13.63 12.48
N GLY A 491 34.01 14.15 13.20
CA GLY A 491 33.83 15.25 14.14
C GLY A 491 33.75 16.60 13.43
N SER A 492 33.26 17.60 14.14
CA SER A 492 33.30 19.00 13.72
C SER A 492 34.70 19.60 13.84
N VAL A 493 35.42 19.29 14.92
CA VAL A 493 36.76 19.80 15.25
C VAL A 493 37.82 18.71 15.29
N GLY A 494 37.43 17.45 15.53
CA GLY A 494 38.32 16.32 15.74
C GLY A 494 38.65 16.16 17.22
N GLY A 495 38.73 14.91 17.69
CA GLY A 495 38.93 14.54 19.08
C GLY A 495 37.64 14.23 19.84
N GLU A 496 36.46 14.48 19.24
CA GLU A 496 35.18 14.11 19.82
C GLU A 496 35.10 12.60 20.05
N LYS A 497 34.60 12.18 21.21
CA LYS A 497 34.37 10.77 21.54
C LYS A 497 32.90 10.44 21.44
N VAL A 498 32.56 9.50 20.56
CA VAL A 498 31.18 9.07 20.34
C VAL A 498 31.14 7.56 20.25
N LYS A 499 30.11 6.99 20.84
CA LYS A 499 29.89 5.56 20.93
C LYS A 499 28.85 5.16 19.91
N PHE A 500 29.13 4.15 19.10
CA PHE A 500 28.21 3.66 18.07
C PHE A 500 27.93 2.18 18.25
N GLY A 501 26.78 1.72 17.76
CA GLY A 501 26.41 0.32 17.88
C GLY A 501 25.07 -0.04 17.27
N PHE A 502 24.59 -1.23 17.64
CA PHE A 502 23.25 -1.74 17.36
C PHE A 502 22.83 -2.70 18.49
N GLY A 503 21.53 -3.01 18.57
CA GLY A 503 21.05 -4.11 19.41
C GLY A 503 21.02 -3.78 20.91
N ILE A 504 20.16 -2.86 21.33
CA ILE A 504 20.04 -2.43 22.73
C ILE A 504 18.88 -3.07 23.50
N ILE A 505 17.87 -3.62 22.81
CA ILE A 505 16.70 -4.23 23.45
C ILE A 505 17.07 -5.63 23.94
N ARG A 506 16.96 -5.84 25.26
CA ARG A 506 17.42 -7.05 25.95
C ARG A 506 16.38 -8.16 25.95
N ASP A 507 16.85 -9.39 26.21
CA ASP A 507 16.09 -10.64 26.17
C ASP A 507 15.01 -10.80 27.25
N ASP A 508 14.93 -9.84 28.18
CA ASP A 508 13.82 -9.68 29.12
C ASP A 508 12.57 -9.09 28.46
N MET A 509 12.71 -8.45 27.30
CA MET A 509 11.59 -7.93 26.51
C MET A 509 10.99 -9.01 25.60
N ARG A 510 9.70 -8.86 25.30
CA ARG A 510 8.95 -9.81 24.46
C ARG A 510 9.52 -9.92 23.04
N TYR A 511 9.99 -8.80 22.48
CA TYR A 511 10.65 -8.72 21.19
C TYR A 511 12.00 -8.03 21.38
N TYR A 512 13.07 -8.82 21.44
CA TYR A 512 14.41 -8.35 21.79
C TYR A 512 15.39 -8.43 20.61
N ASP A 513 16.50 -7.70 20.70
CA ASP A 513 17.58 -7.80 19.73
C ASP A 513 18.40 -9.08 19.97
N SER A 514 18.52 -9.91 18.93
CA SER A 514 19.25 -11.19 18.97
C SER A 514 20.74 -11.05 19.27
N SER A 515 21.33 -9.90 18.96
CA SER A 515 22.71 -9.56 19.27
C SER A 515 22.87 -8.08 19.52
N ARG A 516 24.02 -7.72 20.12
CA ARG A 516 24.41 -6.36 20.48
C ARG A 516 25.85 -6.08 20.12
N PHE A 517 26.12 -4.89 19.61
CA PHE A 517 27.47 -4.33 19.52
C PHE A 517 27.47 -2.87 19.97
N GLU A 518 28.54 -2.44 20.64
CA GLU A 518 28.72 -1.05 21.05
C GLU A 518 30.21 -0.76 21.26
N GLN A 519 30.73 0.30 20.66
CA GLN A 519 32.13 0.71 20.80
C GLN A 519 32.28 2.24 20.76
N GLU A 520 33.16 2.78 21.59
CA GLU A 520 33.55 4.20 21.57
C GLU A 520 34.67 4.45 20.56
N TYR A 521 34.53 5.53 19.80
CA TYR A 521 35.50 5.99 18.81
C TYR A 521 35.87 7.45 19.08
N THR A 522 37.14 7.78 18.85
CA THR A 522 37.61 9.17 18.80
C THR A 522 37.62 9.62 17.35
N LEU A 523 36.85 10.66 17.03
CA LEU A 523 36.57 11.09 15.68
C LEU A 523 37.67 12.01 15.14
N ALA A 524 38.04 11.87 13.87
CA ALA A 524 38.78 12.90 13.16
C ALA A 524 37.83 13.98 12.63
N ASN A 525 38.35 15.17 12.31
CA ASN A 525 37.60 16.21 11.60
C ASN A 525 37.44 15.96 10.09
N THR A 526 38.01 14.86 9.59
CA THR A 526 37.81 14.33 8.24
C THR A 526 36.97 13.07 8.29
N TRP A 527 36.19 12.80 7.24
CA TRP A 527 35.41 11.57 7.13
C TRP A 527 36.25 10.30 7.26
N GLN A 528 35.82 9.41 8.15
CA GLN A 528 36.39 8.09 8.40
C GLN A 528 35.30 7.04 8.20
N GLN A 529 35.64 5.94 7.53
CA GLN A 529 34.74 4.81 7.43
C GLN A 529 34.98 3.86 8.60
N ILE A 530 33.93 3.59 9.36
CA ILE A 530 33.91 2.55 10.39
C ILE A 530 33.32 1.29 9.76
N ARG A 531 33.93 0.14 10.03
CA ARG A 531 33.49 -1.18 9.57
C ARG A 531 33.52 -2.16 10.73
N ILE A 532 32.41 -2.81 10.99
CA ILE A 532 32.22 -3.76 12.08
C ILE A 532 31.96 -5.12 11.45
N ASP A 533 32.81 -6.09 11.77
CA ASP A 533 32.62 -7.49 11.36
C ASP A 533 31.44 -8.10 12.12
N LEU A 534 30.45 -8.59 11.37
CA LEU A 534 29.22 -9.17 11.89
C LEU A 534 29.21 -10.70 11.86
N THR A 535 30.26 -11.35 11.35
CA THR A 535 30.28 -12.81 11.11
C THR A 535 30.03 -13.66 12.35
N SER A 536 30.36 -13.15 13.54
CA SER A 536 30.15 -13.84 14.82
C SER A 536 28.84 -13.51 15.53
N TYR A 537 28.00 -12.65 14.95
CA TYR A 537 26.77 -12.16 15.60
C TYR A 537 25.54 -12.92 15.10
N ASP A 538 24.62 -13.24 16.02
CA ASP A 538 23.27 -13.69 15.66
C ASP A 538 22.42 -12.46 15.34
N LEU A 539 22.10 -12.26 14.07
CA LEU A 539 21.31 -11.14 13.59
C LEU A 539 19.89 -11.54 13.18
N SER A 540 19.39 -12.64 13.73
CA SER A 540 18.07 -13.19 13.41
C SER A 540 16.92 -12.25 13.77
N ARG A 541 17.13 -11.27 14.66
CA ARG A 541 16.25 -10.12 14.90
C ARG A 541 17.04 -8.90 15.35
N ILE A 542 16.98 -7.82 14.58
CA ILE A 542 17.48 -6.50 14.97
C ILE A 542 16.33 -5.48 14.85
N LYS A 543 15.86 -5.01 16.00
CA LYS A 543 14.87 -3.93 16.19
C LYS A 543 15.54 -2.59 16.42
N SER A 544 16.75 -2.56 16.97
CA SER A 544 17.56 -1.35 17.10
C SER A 544 18.74 -1.37 16.13
N GLY A 545 18.49 -0.92 14.91
CA GLY A 545 19.38 -1.07 13.76
C GLY A 545 20.63 -0.19 13.79
N PHE A 546 20.60 0.91 14.54
CA PHE A 546 21.78 1.74 14.77
C PHE A 546 21.57 2.58 16.03
N MET A 547 22.65 2.93 16.71
CA MET A 547 22.60 3.85 17.85
C MET A 547 23.89 4.65 17.98
N TRP A 548 23.75 5.83 18.59
CA TRP A 548 24.88 6.58 19.09
C TRP A 548 24.64 7.06 20.53
N PHE A 549 25.72 7.12 21.31
CA PHE A 549 25.76 7.73 22.63
C PHE A 549 26.95 8.66 22.76
N VAL A 550 26.73 9.80 23.40
CA VAL A 550 27.76 10.79 23.69
C VAL A 550 27.69 11.19 25.16
N GLY A 551 28.85 11.16 25.83
CA GLY A 551 29.04 11.73 27.16
C GLY A 551 29.60 13.14 27.07
N GLY A 552 29.37 13.93 28.10
CA GLY A 552 29.89 15.28 28.25
C GLY A 552 31.41 15.30 28.26
N GLN A 553 31.98 16.16 27.42
CA GLN A 553 33.42 16.25 27.18
C GLN A 553 34.00 17.61 27.60
N GLY A 554 33.32 18.31 28.52
CA GLY A 554 33.69 19.66 28.96
C GLY A 554 33.37 20.77 27.94
N MET A 555 32.87 20.41 26.76
CA MET A 555 32.47 21.30 25.67
C MET A 555 31.37 20.66 24.82
N PRO A 556 30.55 21.44 24.08
CA PRO A 556 29.59 20.90 23.15
C PRO A 556 30.26 19.99 22.11
N VAL A 557 29.59 18.89 21.77
CA VAL A 557 30.08 17.89 20.82
C VAL A 557 29.23 17.98 19.56
N THR A 558 29.87 18.15 18.40
CA THR A 558 29.18 18.10 17.10
C THR A 558 29.87 17.07 16.21
N PHE A 559 29.09 16.18 15.61
CA PHE A 559 29.60 15.15 14.71
C PHE A 559 28.59 14.89 13.58
N PHE A 560 29.08 14.21 12.55
CA PHE A 560 28.34 13.94 11.34
C PHE A 560 28.43 12.45 11.00
N LEU A 561 27.35 11.92 10.46
CA LEU A 561 27.21 10.53 10.01
C LEU A 561 26.70 10.51 8.57
N ASP A 562 27.09 9.48 7.83
CA ASP A 562 26.63 9.28 6.46
C ASP A 562 26.67 7.78 6.07
N GLU A 563 25.80 7.37 5.15
CA GLU A 563 25.77 6.02 4.54
C GLU A 563 25.86 4.87 5.57
N ILE A 564 24.87 4.77 6.47
CA ILE A 564 24.79 3.70 7.49
C ILE A 564 24.11 2.49 6.85
N ARG A 565 24.81 1.36 6.75
CA ARG A 565 24.28 0.15 6.09
C ARG A 565 24.86 -1.17 6.59
N TYR A 566 24.04 -2.20 6.50
CA TYR A 566 24.41 -3.61 6.64
C TYR A 566 24.69 -4.20 5.25
N GLN A 567 25.72 -5.04 5.12
CA GLN A 567 26.12 -5.64 3.84
C GLN A 567 26.71 -7.04 3.98
#